data_AF-A0A3E0N100-F1
#
_entry.id   AF-A0A3E0N100-F1
#
_cell.length_a   1.000
_cell.length_b   1.000
_cell.length_c   1.000
_cell.angle_alpha   90.00
_cell.angle_beta   90.00
_cell.angle_gamma   90.00
#
_symmetry.space_group_name_H-M   'P 1'
#
loop_
_entity.id
_entity.type
_entity.pdbx_description
1 polymer ?
#
loop_
_entity_poly.entity_id
_entity_poly.type
_entity_poly.pdbx_seq_one_letter_code
_entity_poly.pdbx_strand_id
1 'polypeptide(L)'
;MSRWIKQLGVQFALVAFAAFVGASLWAEEGETEPATAREADGDADGAVAPAAATEPAQAHPLDPEIASAKRRLEALKTRVQEYSCRMIKRERIGGELRPREIIDMKVRHEPFSVFLEFLSPENVKGQQVAYIEGRNDGKMVVRPVGVKGIFGPVKIRPDGPLAMQDQRYPITHIGFVRLTEELIAVAEHDRQFGECEVRTFKGAKIGDRVCTVTEVVHPVARNEFRFHRARIFVDDELDIPIRFASWSWPTEEGGKPVLEEEYTYTNLKLNPGFTDADFTIE
;
A
#
# COMPACT_ATOMS: atom_id res chain seq x y z
N MET A 1 -34.94 -26.12 27.82
CA MET A 1 -35.42 -26.01 26.43
C MET A 1 -34.19 -25.66 25.57
N SER A 2 -33.36 -26.65 25.27
CA SER A 2 -33.35 -27.43 24.01
C SER A 2 -32.85 -26.57 22.84
N ARG A 3 -31.55 -26.60 22.54
CA ARG A 3 -30.90 -27.52 21.57
C ARG A 3 -31.41 -27.30 20.15
N TRP A 4 -30.55 -26.82 19.25
CA TRP A 4 -30.34 -27.22 17.84
C TRP A 4 -29.00 -26.57 17.41
N ILE A 5 -27.84 -27.14 17.74
CA ILE A 5 -27.07 -28.21 17.07
C ILE A 5 -26.15 -27.68 15.93
N LYS A 6 -24.84 -27.70 16.24
CA LYS A 6 -23.72 -27.87 15.31
C LYS A 6 -23.69 -29.33 14.81
N GLN A 7 -23.35 -29.59 13.54
CA GLN A 7 -22.60 -30.74 12.97
C GLN A 7 -22.94 -30.88 11.47
N LEU A 8 -22.02 -30.86 10.49
CA LEU A 8 -20.84 -31.71 10.14
C LEU A 8 -21.15 -32.76 9.05
N GLY A 9 -20.19 -32.95 8.14
CA GLY A 9 -20.07 -34.02 7.12
C GLY A 9 -19.56 -33.46 5.78
N VAL A 10 -18.31 -33.56 5.31
CA VAL A 10 -17.33 -34.68 5.25
C VAL A 10 -18.02 -35.88 4.56
N GLN A 11 -17.70 -36.37 3.35
CA GLN A 11 -16.40 -36.89 2.88
C GLN A 11 -16.43 -37.41 1.41
N PHE A 12 -15.21 -37.51 0.84
CA PHE A 12 -14.66 -38.41 -0.20
C PHE A 12 -15.20 -38.49 -1.64
N ALA A 13 -14.26 -38.28 -2.58
CA ALA A 13 -13.96 -39.26 -3.63
C ALA A 13 -12.46 -39.25 -3.96
N LEU A 14 -11.82 -40.39 -3.67
CA LEU A 14 -10.52 -40.84 -4.17
C LEU A 14 -10.70 -41.38 -5.59
N VAL A 15 -9.82 -41.01 -6.52
CA VAL A 15 -9.42 -41.88 -7.63
C VAL A 15 -7.90 -41.82 -7.76
N ALA A 16 -7.27 -42.96 -7.53
CA ALA A 16 -5.89 -43.25 -7.86
C ALA A 16 -5.77 -43.64 -9.34
N PHE A 17 -4.67 -43.27 -9.99
CA PHE A 17 -4.02 -44.19 -10.92
C PHE A 17 -2.50 -44.01 -10.93
N ALA A 18 -1.83 -45.14 -11.05
CA ALA A 18 -0.42 -45.38 -10.84
C ALA A 18 0.47 -45.02 -12.04
N ALA A 19 1.73 -44.77 -11.68
CA ALA A 19 2.97 -45.22 -12.32
C ALA A 19 3.29 -44.78 -13.77
N PHE A 20 4.43 -44.09 -13.92
CA PHE A 20 5.52 -44.66 -14.71
C PHE A 20 6.88 -44.37 -14.08
N VAL A 21 7.67 -45.45 -14.05
CA VAL A 21 9.04 -45.59 -13.56
C VAL A 21 10.01 -45.15 -14.64
N GLY A 22 11.13 -44.53 -14.25
CA GLY A 22 12.24 -44.21 -15.14
C GLY A 22 13.50 -43.81 -14.37
N ALA A 23 14.05 -44.75 -13.59
CA ALA A 23 15.49 -44.80 -13.27
C ALA A 23 16.27 -44.90 -14.60
N SER A 24 17.55 -44.56 -14.77
CA SER A 24 18.72 -44.46 -13.90
C SER A 24 19.80 -43.71 -14.74
N LEU A 25 20.91 -43.28 -14.15
CA LEU A 25 22.23 -43.90 -14.36
C LEU A 25 23.39 -42.99 -13.88
N TRP A 26 24.04 -43.46 -12.80
CA TRP A 26 25.48 -43.52 -12.50
C TRP A 26 26.44 -42.41 -12.96
N ALA A 27 27.19 -41.85 -12.00
CA ALA A 27 28.61 -42.16 -11.85
C ALA A 27 29.14 -41.63 -10.50
N GLU A 28 29.35 -42.54 -9.54
CA GLU A 28 30.41 -42.43 -8.54
C GLU A 28 31.73 -42.83 -9.20
N GLU A 29 32.83 -42.18 -8.83
CA GLU A 29 33.99 -42.80 -8.15
C GLU A 29 35.18 -41.85 -8.15
N GLY A 30 35.84 -41.76 -7.00
CA GLY A 30 37.06 -40.97 -6.84
C GLY A 30 37.60 -41.00 -5.42
N GLU A 31 37.68 -42.19 -4.81
CA GLU A 31 38.56 -42.41 -3.65
C GLU A 31 39.98 -42.70 -4.14
N THR A 32 40.95 -41.90 -3.70
CA THR A 32 42.33 -42.35 -3.48
C THR A 32 42.96 -41.49 -2.38
N GLU A 33 43.00 -42.02 -1.16
CA GLU A 33 44.10 -41.76 -0.22
C GLU A 33 45.21 -42.79 -0.49
N PRO A 34 46.49 -42.49 -0.17
CA PRO A 34 46.98 -42.95 1.12
C PRO A 34 48.04 -42.07 1.83
N ALA A 35 47.89 -41.99 3.16
CA ALA A 35 48.86 -42.39 4.19
C ALA A 35 50.16 -41.58 4.48
N THR A 36 50.19 -41.10 5.73
CA THR A 36 51.23 -41.28 6.78
C THR A 36 52.25 -40.18 7.13
N ALA A 37 52.11 -39.74 8.40
CA ALA A 37 53.10 -39.62 9.48
C ALA A 37 54.04 -38.40 9.56
N ARG A 38 53.86 -37.58 10.60
CA ARG A 38 54.71 -37.50 11.82
C ARG A 38 54.32 -36.32 12.72
N GLU A 39 54.34 -36.56 14.03
CA GLU A 39 54.29 -35.54 15.10
C GLU A 39 55.59 -34.74 15.19
N ALA A 40 55.49 -33.46 15.56
CA ALA A 40 56.50 -32.72 16.32
C ALA A 40 55.85 -31.53 17.04
N ASP A 41 56.10 -31.44 18.34
CA ASP A 41 55.79 -30.32 19.25
C ASP A 41 56.41 -28.99 18.77
N GLY A 42 55.72 -27.88 19.08
CA GLY A 42 56.26 -26.53 18.90
C GLY A 42 55.28 -25.43 19.32
N ASP A 43 55.42 -24.98 20.57
CA ASP A 43 54.87 -23.74 21.15
C ASP A 43 55.16 -22.51 20.25
N ALA A 44 54.13 -21.72 19.89
CA ALA A 44 54.26 -20.27 19.62
C ALA A 44 52.91 -19.59 19.31
N ASP A 45 52.58 -18.66 20.21
CA ASP A 45 52.07 -17.31 19.94
C ASP A 45 50.62 -17.08 19.48
N GLY A 46 49.97 -16.14 20.16
CA GLY A 46 48.57 -15.80 20.00
C GLY A 46 48.28 -15.11 18.66
N ALA A 47 47.72 -15.85 17.73
CA ALA A 47 47.07 -15.29 16.54
C ALA A 47 45.65 -14.84 16.90
N VAL A 48 45.47 -13.54 17.08
CA VAL A 48 44.15 -12.90 17.06
C VAL A 48 43.53 -13.18 15.69
N ALA A 49 42.47 -13.98 15.68
CA ALA A 49 41.67 -14.21 14.47
C ALA A 49 41.24 -12.84 13.90
N PRO A 50 41.45 -12.56 12.60
CA PRO A 50 40.87 -11.37 12.01
C PRO A 50 39.35 -11.47 12.14
N ALA A 51 38.76 -10.48 12.82
CA ALA A 51 37.33 -10.31 12.88
C ALA A 51 36.77 -10.46 11.47
N ALA A 52 35.86 -11.41 11.29
CA ALA A 52 35.16 -11.65 10.04
C ALA A 52 34.68 -10.29 9.51
N ALA A 53 35.24 -9.88 8.37
CA ALA A 53 34.75 -8.73 7.65
C ALA A 53 33.28 -8.99 7.36
N THR A 54 32.41 -8.22 8.00
CA THR A 54 30.98 -8.17 7.69
C THR A 54 30.87 -7.95 6.19
N GLU A 55 30.44 -8.96 5.44
CA GLU A 55 30.11 -8.80 4.02
C GLU A 55 29.19 -7.60 3.89
N PRO A 56 29.43 -6.68 2.94
CA PRO A 56 28.57 -5.52 2.77
C PRO A 56 27.15 -6.04 2.53
N ALA A 57 26.24 -5.71 3.46
CA ALA A 57 24.84 -6.08 3.35
C ALA A 57 24.35 -5.69 1.95
N GLN A 58 23.94 -6.68 1.16
CA GLN A 58 23.43 -6.47 -0.19
C GLN A 58 22.30 -5.43 -0.12
N ALA A 59 22.40 -4.36 -0.92
CA ALA A 59 21.42 -3.28 -0.90
C ALA A 59 20.02 -3.82 -1.17
N HIS A 60 19.05 -3.39 -0.37
CA HIS A 60 17.70 -3.92 -0.46
C HIS A 60 17.01 -3.38 -1.72
N PRO A 61 16.20 -4.16 -2.46
CA PRO A 61 15.55 -3.70 -3.69
C PRO A 61 14.70 -2.44 -3.54
N LEU A 62 14.14 -2.18 -2.34
CA LEU A 62 13.38 -0.97 -2.01
C LEU A 62 14.25 0.27 -1.76
N ASP A 63 15.57 0.14 -1.53
CA ASP A 63 16.44 1.27 -1.15
C ASP A 63 16.37 2.45 -2.14
N PRO A 64 16.43 2.24 -3.47
CA PRO A 64 16.30 3.34 -4.42
C PRO A 64 14.93 4.02 -4.38
N GLU A 65 13.85 3.24 -4.20
CA GLU A 65 12.49 3.77 -4.16
C GLU A 65 12.23 4.55 -2.88
N ILE A 66 12.66 4.05 -1.72
CA ILE A 66 12.58 4.76 -0.44
C ILE A 66 13.32 6.09 -0.52
N ALA A 67 14.53 6.10 -1.08
CA ALA A 67 15.31 7.33 -1.24
C ALA A 67 14.63 8.33 -2.20
N SER A 68 14.03 7.83 -3.29
CA SER A 68 13.25 8.62 -4.25
C SER A 68 12.01 9.24 -3.58
N ALA A 69 11.22 8.43 -2.89
CA ALA A 69 10.01 8.84 -2.19
C ALA A 69 10.31 9.88 -1.09
N LYS A 70 11.40 9.73 -0.32
CA LYS A 70 11.81 10.74 0.67
C LYS A 70 12.14 12.09 0.05
N ARG A 71 12.92 12.11 -1.05
CA ARG A 71 13.20 13.37 -1.77
C ARG A 71 11.93 14.02 -2.29
N ARG A 72 11.03 13.20 -2.84
CA ARG A 72 9.72 13.64 -3.33
C ARG A 72 8.85 14.23 -2.24
N LEU A 73 8.82 13.61 -1.06
CA LEU A 73 8.07 14.09 0.10
C LEU A 73 8.53 15.50 0.52
N GLU A 74 9.84 15.73 0.59
CA GLU A 74 10.38 17.06 0.91
C GLU A 74 10.02 18.10 -0.18
N ALA A 75 10.09 17.72 -1.45
CA ALA A 75 9.66 18.58 -2.54
C ALA A 75 8.16 18.88 -2.50
N LEU A 76 7.33 17.89 -2.17
CA LEU A 76 5.88 18.06 -2.01
C LEU A 76 5.54 19.05 -0.90
N LYS A 77 6.16 18.89 0.28
CA LYS A 77 5.95 19.77 1.44
C LYS A 77 6.34 21.22 1.16
N THR A 78 7.31 21.45 0.28
CA THR A 78 7.84 22.79 -0.02
C THR A 78 7.20 23.45 -1.23
N ARG A 79 6.82 22.68 -2.26
CA ARG A 79 6.33 23.23 -3.55
C ARG A 79 4.82 23.22 -3.70
N VAL A 80 4.13 22.37 -2.93
CA VAL A 80 2.68 22.27 -2.95
C VAL A 80 2.16 22.67 -1.57
N GLN A 81 1.50 23.82 -1.51
CA GLN A 81 0.86 24.32 -0.29
C GLN A 81 -0.58 23.82 -0.23
N GLU A 82 -1.20 23.71 -1.40
CA GLU A 82 -2.59 23.37 -1.58
C GLU A 82 -2.85 22.94 -3.02
N TYR A 83 -3.93 22.22 -3.26
CA TYR A 83 -4.33 21.78 -4.59
C TYR A 83 -5.79 21.36 -4.65
N SER A 84 -6.35 21.41 -5.85
CA SER A 84 -7.58 20.68 -6.18
C SER A 84 -7.30 19.56 -7.17
N CYS A 85 -8.10 18.50 -7.11
CA CYS A 85 -8.11 17.45 -8.11
C CYS A 85 -9.45 16.71 -8.14
N ARG A 86 -9.63 15.90 -9.17
CA ARG A 86 -10.64 14.85 -9.24
C ARG A 86 -10.02 13.55 -8.74
N MET A 87 -10.50 13.03 -7.61
CA MET A 87 -10.10 11.73 -7.09
C MET A 87 -11.08 10.65 -7.55
N ILE A 88 -10.55 9.55 -8.07
CA ILE A 88 -11.29 8.31 -8.34
C ILE A 88 -10.80 7.29 -7.33
N LYS A 89 -11.69 6.87 -6.44
CA LYS A 89 -11.39 6.00 -5.30
C LYS A 89 -12.17 4.70 -5.42
N ARG A 90 -11.55 3.58 -5.07
CA ARG A 90 -12.21 2.29 -4.95
C ARG A 90 -11.52 1.45 -3.89
N GLU A 91 -12.29 0.89 -2.97
CA GLU A 91 -11.76 0.13 -1.84
C GLU A 91 -12.52 -1.18 -1.67
N ARG A 92 -11.81 -2.20 -1.17
CA ARG A 92 -12.40 -3.40 -0.59
C ARG A 92 -12.55 -3.19 0.90
N ILE A 93 -13.79 -3.34 1.38
CA ILE A 93 -14.17 -3.13 2.78
C ILE A 93 -15.01 -4.32 3.20
N GLY A 94 -14.66 -4.94 4.34
CA GLY A 94 -15.38 -6.13 4.82
C GLY A 94 -15.38 -7.30 3.81
N GLY A 95 -14.33 -7.42 3.00
CA GLY A 95 -14.22 -8.45 1.95
C GLY A 95 -14.93 -8.12 0.64
N GLU A 96 -15.67 -7.01 0.54
CA GLU A 96 -16.41 -6.62 -0.66
C GLU A 96 -15.76 -5.43 -1.37
N LEU A 97 -15.49 -5.54 -2.68
CA LEU A 97 -14.97 -4.44 -3.48
C LEU A 97 -16.10 -3.48 -3.87
N ARG A 98 -16.08 -2.29 -3.28
CA ARG A 98 -17.11 -1.28 -3.48
C ARG A 98 -17.10 -0.69 -4.91
N PRO A 99 -18.19 -0.01 -5.32
CA PRO A 99 -18.20 0.81 -6.52
C PRO A 99 -17.13 1.91 -6.47
N ARG A 100 -16.80 2.48 -7.63
CA ARG A 100 -15.89 3.63 -7.69
C ARG A 100 -16.59 4.88 -7.21
N GLU A 101 -15.94 5.58 -6.29
CA GLU A 101 -16.29 6.93 -5.88
C GLU A 101 -15.56 7.94 -6.77
N ILE A 102 -16.27 8.93 -7.25
CA ILE A 102 -15.71 10.05 -8.01
C ILE A 102 -15.90 11.29 -7.14
N ILE A 103 -14.81 11.94 -6.75
CA ILE A 103 -14.79 12.97 -5.72
C ILE A 103 -14.04 14.19 -6.24
N ASP A 104 -14.64 15.38 -6.18
CA ASP A 104 -13.89 16.62 -6.26
C ASP A 104 -13.25 16.89 -4.90
N MET A 105 -11.93 17.03 -4.89
CA MET A 105 -11.13 17.15 -3.67
C MET A 105 -10.34 18.45 -3.69
N LYS A 106 -10.31 19.12 -2.55
CA LYS A 106 -9.37 20.21 -2.22
C LYS A 106 -8.58 19.82 -0.98
N VAL A 107 -7.29 20.10 -0.99
CA VAL A 107 -6.40 19.92 0.15
C VAL A 107 -5.54 21.17 0.32
N ARG A 108 -5.35 21.61 1.56
CA ARG A 108 -4.37 22.61 1.98
C ARG A 108 -3.54 22.02 3.13
N HIS A 109 -2.24 22.25 3.13
CA HIS A 109 -1.33 21.64 4.11
C HIS A 109 -1.29 22.38 5.45
N GLU A 110 -1.46 23.70 5.48
CA GLU A 110 -1.40 24.50 6.72
C GLU A 110 -2.50 25.59 6.78
N PRO A 111 -3.38 25.58 7.81
CA PRO A 111 -3.67 24.40 8.62
C PRO A 111 -4.12 23.26 7.70
N PHE A 112 -3.87 22.02 8.09
CA PHE A 112 -4.26 20.87 7.28
C PHE A 112 -5.79 20.88 7.11
N SER A 113 -6.24 21.12 5.88
CA SER A 113 -7.64 21.26 5.53
C SER A 113 -7.98 20.40 4.33
N VAL A 114 -9.16 19.78 4.38
CA VAL A 114 -9.68 18.92 3.32
C VAL A 114 -11.13 19.28 3.05
N PHE A 115 -11.48 19.41 1.78
CA PHE A 115 -12.87 19.46 1.34
C PHE A 115 -13.10 18.39 0.27
N LEU A 116 -14.17 17.62 0.42
CA LEU A 116 -14.58 16.56 -0.50
C LEU A 116 -16.02 16.80 -0.93
N GLU A 117 -16.28 16.71 -2.22
CA GLU A 117 -17.62 16.63 -2.79
C GLU A 117 -17.75 15.36 -3.63
N PHE A 118 -18.67 14.48 -3.23
CA PHE A 118 -18.91 13.21 -3.89
C PHE A 118 -19.83 13.41 -5.09
N LEU A 119 -19.41 12.94 -6.26
CA LEU A 119 -20.13 13.10 -7.53
C LEU A 119 -20.75 11.80 -8.04
N SER A 120 -20.25 10.67 -7.54
CA SER A 120 -20.69 9.31 -7.88
C SER A 120 -20.15 8.36 -6.81
N PRO A 121 -20.80 7.23 -6.51
CA PRO A 121 -22.08 6.75 -7.05
C PRO A 121 -23.31 7.54 -6.56
N GLU A 122 -24.47 7.29 -7.17
CA GLU A 122 -25.72 8.05 -6.94
C GLU A 122 -26.12 8.12 -5.45
N ASN A 123 -25.85 7.07 -4.67
CA ASN A 123 -26.19 7.02 -3.25
C ASN A 123 -25.38 7.97 -2.35
N VAL A 124 -24.26 8.51 -2.85
CA VAL A 124 -23.43 9.51 -2.15
C VAL A 124 -23.29 10.82 -2.93
N LYS A 125 -23.89 10.92 -4.12
CA LYS A 125 -23.78 12.08 -4.99
C LYS A 125 -24.37 13.33 -4.33
N GLY A 126 -23.55 14.37 -4.22
CA GLY A 126 -23.84 15.62 -3.52
C GLY A 126 -23.43 15.62 -2.04
N GLN A 127 -22.91 14.52 -1.51
CA GLN A 127 -22.39 14.50 -0.14
C GLN A 127 -21.14 15.38 -0.07
N GLN A 128 -21.05 16.21 0.97
CA GLN A 128 -19.89 17.06 1.21
C GLN A 128 -19.26 16.72 2.56
N VAL A 129 -17.93 16.73 2.62
CA VAL A 129 -17.17 16.54 3.85
C VAL A 129 -16.08 17.59 3.93
N ALA A 130 -15.97 18.25 5.08
CA ALA A 130 -14.94 19.24 5.35
C ALA A 130 -14.23 18.94 6.67
N TYR A 131 -12.91 19.02 6.65
CA TYR A 131 -12.05 18.89 7.82
C TYR A 131 -11.04 20.03 7.84
N ILE A 132 -10.84 20.63 9.03
CA ILE A 132 -9.79 21.61 9.26
C ILE A 132 -9.14 21.23 10.60
N GLU A 133 -7.84 20.94 10.57
CA GLU A 133 -7.04 20.61 11.74
C GLU A 133 -7.14 21.74 12.79
N GLY A 134 -7.30 21.36 14.07
CA GLY A 134 -7.45 22.33 15.16
C GLY A 134 -8.76 23.14 15.17
N ARG A 135 -9.78 22.75 14.37
CA ARG A 135 -11.13 23.34 14.38
C ARG A 135 -12.19 22.30 14.74
N ASN A 136 -13.41 22.77 15.02
CA ASN A 136 -14.60 21.93 15.25
C ASN A 136 -14.40 20.83 16.32
N ASP A 137 -13.60 21.08 17.36
CA ASP A 137 -13.23 20.10 18.38
C ASP A 137 -12.57 18.83 17.78
N GLY A 138 -11.80 18.98 16.71
CA GLY A 138 -11.18 17.88 15.97
C GLY A 138 -12.16 17.04 15.15
N LYS A 139 -13.39 17.52 14.93
CA LYS A 139 -14.42 16.83 14.15
C LYS A 139 -14.45 17.35 12.71
N MET A 140 -14.79 16.47 11.79
CA MET A 140 -15.17 16.86 10.44
C MET A 140 -16.65 17.23 10.39
N VAL A 141 -17.00 18.14 9.47
CA VAL A 141 -18.38 18.50 9.15
C VAL A 141 -18.80 17.68 7.93
N VAL A 142 -19.94 17.02 8.01
CA VAL A 142 -20.49 16.19 6.93
C VAL A 142 -21.88 16.71 6.60
N ARG A 143 -22.13 17.03 5.34
CA ARG A 143 -23.47 17.26 4.80
C ARG A 143 -23.91 15.99 4.05
N PRO A 144 -24.73 15.14 4.66
CA PRO A 144 -25.18 13.90 4.04
C PRO A 144 -26.25 14.17 2.98
N VAL A 145 -26.50 13.15 2.15
CA VAL A 145 -27.52 13.18 1.10
C VAL A 145 -28.74 12.32 1.46
N GLY A 146 -29.81 12.44 0.67
CA GLY A 146 -31.07 11.73 0.88
C GLY A 146 -31.76 12.14 2.19
N VAL A 147 -32.51 11.20 2.79
CA VAL A 147 -33.28 11.45 4.03
C VAL A 147 -32.42 11.93 5.19
N LYS A 148 -31.13 11.56 5.23
CA LYS A 148 -30.19 12.01 6.25
C LYS A 148 -29.86 13.51 6.12
N GLY A 149 -29.91 14.05 4.90
CA GLY A 149 -29.62 15.47 4.61
C GLY A 149 -30.67 16.45 5.14
N ILE A 150 -31.86 15.98 5.51
CA ILE A 150 -32.95 16.82 6.03
C ILE A 150 -32.54 17.54 7.32
N PHE A 151 -31.66 16.94 8.11
CA PHE A 151 -31.20 17.49 9.39
C PHE A 151 -29.99 18.44 9.25
N GLY A 152 -29.56 18.73 8.02
CA GLY A 152 -28.41 19.60 7.77
C GLY A 152 -27.06 18.94 8.08
N PRO A 153 -25.97 19.72 8.11
CA PRO A 153 -24.63 19.21 8.39
C PRO A 153 -24.48 18.70 9.82
N VAL A 154 -23.71 17.62 9.99
CA VAL A 154 -23.39 17.01 11.29
C VAL A 154 -21.88 17.02 11.54
N LYS A 155 -21.48 17.11 12.82
CA LYS A 155 -20.08 17.05 13.24
C LYS A 155 -19.75 15.67 13.78
N ILE A 156 -18.80 14.97 13.15
CA ILE A 156 -18.40 13.62 13.56
C ILE A 156 -16.88 13.49 13.65
N ARG A 157 -16.41 12.60 14.51
CA ARG A 157 -14.97 12.33 14.66
C ARG A 157 -14.42 11.65 13.39
N PRO A 158 -13.29 12.11 12.82
CA PRO A 158 -12.66 11.50 11.64
C PRO A 158 -12.34 10.01 11.78
N ASP A 159 -11.96 9.58 12.99
CA ASP A 159 -11.58 8.22 13.35
C ASP A 159 -12.73 7.41 13.98
N GLY A 160 -13.91 8.01 14.11
CA GLY A 160 -15.05 7.40 14.77
C GLY A 160 -15.71 6.32 13.90
N PRO A 161 -16.43 5.35 14.51
CA PRO A 161 -17.08 4.26 13.78
C PRO A 161 -18.00 4.73 12.63
N LEU A 162 -18.68 5.87 12.80
CA LEU A 162 -19.56 6.44 11.77
C LEU A 162 -18.78 6.99 10.57
N ALA A 163 -17.61 7.60 10.79
CA ALA A 163 -16.75 8.10 9.72
C ALA A 163 -16.06 6.97 8.97
N MET A 164 -15.69 5.91 9.70
CA MET A 164 -14.91 4.78 9.20
C MET A 164 -15.76 3.64 8.62
N GLN A 165 -17.10 3.68 8.71
CA GLN A 165 -17.98 2.56 8.34
C GLN A 165 -17.72 2.03 6.92
N ASP A 166 -17.46 2.92 5.97
CA ASP A 166 -17.17 2.60 4.58
C ASP A 166 -15.89 3.29 4.09
N GLN A 167 -14.88 3.40 4.97
CA GLN A 167 -13.58 3.99 4.63
C GLN A 167 -12.44 3.10 5.13
N ARG A 168 -11.37 2.96 4.34
CA ARG A 168 -10.15 2.25 4.76
C ARG A 168 -9.24 3.12 5.64
N TYR A 169 -9.30 4.43 5.45
CA TYR A 169 -8.53 5.42 6.21
C TYR A 169 -9.40 6.63 6.60
N PRO A 170 -9.10 7.29 7.73
CA PRO A 170 -9.78 8.54 8.09
C PRO A 170 -9.39 9.67 7.13
N ILE A 171 -10.24 10.70 7.03
CA ILE A 171 -9.98 11.88 6.19
C ILE A 171 -8.64 12.58 6.52
N THR A 172 -8.12 12.39 7.74
CA THR A 172 -6.82 12.92 8.18
C THR A 172 -5.62 12.31 7.45
N HIS A 173 -5.79 11.19 6.74
CA HIS A 173 -4.75 10.49 5.97
C HIS A 173 -4.78 10.83 4.48
N ILE A 174 -5.69 11.70 4.03
CA ILE A 174 -5.84 11.99 2.61
C ILE A 174 -4.78 12.97 2.09
N GLY A 175 -4.44 12.80 0.81
CA GLY A 175 -3.61 13.74 0.06
C GLY A 175 -2.16 13.29 -0.13
N PHE A 176 -1.46 13.96 -1.05
CA PHE A 176 -0.15 13.50 -1.55
C PHE A 176 0.93 13.38 -0.49
N VAL A 177 1.01 14.32 0.45
CA VAL A 177 1.98 14.26 1.56
C VAL A 177 1.72 13.02 2.42
N ARG A 178 0.48 12.84 2.88
CA ARG A 178 0.07 11.71 3.72
C ARG A 178 0.23 10.36 3.02
N LEU A 179 -0.17 10.28 1.75
CA LEU A 179 0.02 9.09 0.93
C LEU A 179 1.52 8.75 0.81
N THR A 180 2.37 9.74 0.53
CA THR A 180 3.81 9.51 0.38
C THR A 180 4.46 9.11 1.72
N GLU A 181 4.05 9.71 2.84
CA GLU A 181 4.47 9.32 4.20
C GLU A 181 4.12 7.86 4.49
N GLU A 182 2.89 7.44 4.22
CA GLU A 182 2.44 6.05 4.43
C GLU A 182 3.20 5.07 3.53
N LEU A 183 3.41 5.41 2.26
CA LEU A 183 4.17 4.56 1.32
C LEU A 183 5.62 4.37 1.77
N ILE A 184 6.27 5.42 2.29
CA ILE A 184 7.62 5.33 2.85
C ILE A 184 7.61 4.44 4.09
N ALA A 185 6.66 4.64 5.01
CA ALA A 185 6.59 3.85 6.24
C ALA A 185 6.38 2.35 5.95
N VAL A 186 5.52 2.01 4.99
CA VAL A 186 5.30 0.63 4.54
C VAL A 186 6.57 0.07 3.90
N ALA A 187 7.19 0.81 2.97
CA ALA A 187 8.43 0.34 2.33
C ALA A 187 9.59 0.16 3.33
N GLU A 188 9.73 1.03 4.33
CA GLU A 188 10.72 0.88 5.40
C GLU A 188 10.46 -0.31 6.31
N HIS A 189 9.20 -0.64 6.56
CA HIS A 189 8.83 -1.87 7.25
C HIS A 189 9.20 -3.09 6.41
N ASP A 190 8.76 -3.12 5.14
CA ASP A 190 9.00 -4.24 4.22
C ASP A 190 10.50 -4.49 4.00
N ARG A 191 11.31 -3.42 3.97
CA ARG A 191 12.79 -3.46 3.85
C ARG A 191 13.47 -4.27 4.95
N GLN A 192 12.81 -4.51 6.08
CA GLN A 192 13.34 -5.35 7.17
C GLN A 192 13.32 -6.85 6.80
N PHE A 193 12.68 -7.21 5.69
CA PHE A 193 12.49 -8.57 5.21
C PHE A 193 13.02 -8.72 3.77
N GLY A 194 13.72 -9.82 3.46
CA GLY A 194 14.44 -9.97 2.19
C GLY A 194 13.60 -10.31 0.95
N GLU A 195 12.28 -10.48 1.07
CA GLU A 195 11.42 -11.00 0.00
C GLU A 195 10.59 -9.89 -0.66
N CYS A 196 11.18 -9.15 -1.59
CA CYS A 196 10.42 -8.29 -2.50
C CYS A 196 11.06 -8.18 -3.89
N GLU A 197 10.22 -8.08 -4.91
CA GLU A 197 10.63 -7.71 -6.27
C GLU A 197 10.17 -6.29 -6.56
N VAL A 198 11.08 -5.46 -7.10
CA VAL A 198 10.78 -4.09 -7.52
C VAL A 198 10.98 -3.97 -9.02
N ARG A 199 9.99 -3.45 -9.73
CA ARG A 199 10.01 -3.24 -11.18
C ARG A 199 9.59 -1.82 -11.51
N THR A 200 10.20 -1.23 -12.53
CA THR A 200 9.88 0.13 -12.99
C THR A 200 9.43 0.12 -14.44
N PHE A 201 8.32 0.78 -14.73
CA PHE A 201 7.76 0.91 -16.07
C PHE A 201 7.58 2.38 -16.42
N LYS A 202 8.17 2.85 -17.53
CA LYS A 202 8.06 4.24 -17.98
C LYS A 202 6.97 4.40 -19.04
N GLY A 203 6.45 5.62 -19.19
CA GLY A 203 5.54 5.98 -20.27
C GLY A 203 4.08 5.54 -20.06
N ALA A 204 3.72 5.12 -18.84
CA ALA A 204 2.31 4.90 -18.49
C ALA A 204 1.55 6.24 -18.54
N LYS A 205 0.22 6.18 -18.72
CA LYS A 205 -0.62 7.38 -18.80
C LYS A 205 -1.78 7.32 -17.83
N ILE A 206 -2.00 8.42 -17.11
CA ILE A 206 -3.18 8.66 -16.26
C ILE A 206 -3.81 9.97 -16.73
N GLY A 207 -4.95 9.86 -17.41
CA GLY A 207 -5.54 11.00 -18.11
C GLY A 207 -4.60 11.53 -19.20
N ASP A 208 -4.25 12.81 -19.11
CA ASP A 208 -3.32 13.52 -19.99
C ASP A 208 -1.86 13.47 -19.51
N ARG A 209 -1.59 12.85 -18.35
CA ARG A 209 -0.27 12.88 -17.72
C ARG A 209 0.53 11.60 -17.94
N VAL A 210 1.81 11.75 -18.28
CA VAL A 210 2.77 10.64 -18.42
C VAL A 210 3.42 10.36 -17.07
N CYS A 211 3.57 9.07 -16.75
CA CYS A 211 4.05 8.63 -15.45
C CYS A 211 5.00 7.44 -15.53
N THR A 212 5.85 7.37 -14.52
CA THR A 212 6.68 6.23 -14.18
C THR A 212 5.99 5.42 -13.10
N VAL A 213 5.90 4.11 -13.31
CA VAL A 213 5.25 3.16 -12.40
C VAL A 213 6.31 2.37 -11.67
N THR A 214 6.30 2.41 -10.34
CA THR A 214 7.01 1.44 -9.51
C THR A 214 6.02 0.36 -9.08
N GLU A 215 6.36 -0.89 -9.37
CA GLU A 215 5.65 -2.08 -8.91
C GLU A 215 6.49 -2.80 -7.87
N VAL A 216 5.89 -3.08 -6.72
CA VAL A 216 6.47 -3.90 -5.65
C VAL A 216 5.65 -5.18 -5.53
N VAL A 217 6.31 -6.34 -5.50
CA VAL A 217 5.66 -7.65 -5.36
C VAL A 217 6.28 -8.42 -4.21
N HIS A 218 5.42 -8.91 -3.30
CA HIS A 218 5.75 -9.89 -2.28
C HIS A 218 5.21 -11.26 -2.74
N PRO A 219 6.07 -12.17 -3.21
CA PRO A 219 5.63 -13.41 -3.85
C PRO A 219 4.93 -14.35 -2.88
N VAL A 220 5.40 -14.41 -1.64
CA VAL A 220 4.90 -15.31 -0.59
C VAL A 220 4.05 -14.53 0.40
N ALA A 221 2.87 -15.06 0.73
CA ALA A 221 1.99 -14.48 1.72
C ALA A 221 2.59 -14.63 3.13
N ARG A 222 2.78 -13.50 3.80
CA ARG A 222 3.35 -13.41 5.15
C ARG A 222 2.61 -12.36 5.95
N ASN A 223 2.60 -12.50 7.28
CA ASN A 223 1.85 -11.60 8.17
C ASN A 223 2.45 -10.19 8.21
N GLU A 224 3.73 -10.06 7.88
CA GLU A 224 4.50 -8.83 7.87
C GLU A 224 4.16 -7.95 6.65
N PHE A 225 3.72 -8.56 5.54
CA PHE A 225 3.44 -7.85 4.30
C PHE A 225 1.96 -7.50 4.17
N ARG A 226 1.69 -6.23 3.90
CA ARG A 226 0.31 -5.71 3.75
C ARG A 226 -0.35 -6.06 2.40
N PHE A 227 0.44 -6.39 1.40
CA PHE A 227 -0.02 -6.62 0.03
C PHE A 227 0.83 -7.67 -0.68
N HIS A 228 0.25 -8.33 -1.67
CA HIS A 228 0.99 -9.14 -2.65
C HIS A 228 1.62 -8.25 -3.71
N ARG A 229 0.89 -7.24 -4.19
CA ARG A 229 1.37 -6.30 -5.20
C ARG A 229 0.94 -4.88 -4.87
N ALA A 230 1.84 -3.92 -5.02
CA ALA A 230 1.53 -2.50 -5.02
C ALA A 230 2.05 -1.85 -6.30
N ARG A 231 1.30 -0.90 -6.86
CA ARG A 231 1.73 -0.04 -7.96
C ARG A 231 1.55 1.41 -7.60
N ILE A 232 2.63 2.17 -7.72
CA ILE A 232 2.68 3.61 -7.49
C ILE A 232 3.02 4.26 -8.81
N PHE A 233 2.18 5.19 -9.26
CA PHE A 233 2.34 5.93 -10.50
C PHE A 233 2.75 7.35 -10.13
N VAL A 234 3.97 7.73 -10.47
CA VAL A 234 4.52 9.06 -10.23
C VAL A 234 4.48 9.84 -11.53
N ASP A 235 3.88 11.02 -11.47
CA ASP A 235 3.87 11.96 -12.58
C ASP A 235 5.29 12.39 -12.98
N ASP A 236 5.67 12.27 -14.25
CA ASP A 236 7.05 12.53 -14.68
C ASP A 236 7.41 14.04 -14.67
N GLU A 237 6.42 14.94 -14.71
CA GLU A 237 6.64 16.39 -14.75
C GLU A 237 6.58 17.03 -13.35
N LEU A 238 5.55 16.71 -12.57
CA LEU A 238 5.32 17.25 -11.24
C LEU A 238 6.09 16.48 -10.16
N ASP A 239 6.51 15.25 -10.44
CA ASP A 239 7.12 14.33 -9.49
C ASP A 239 6.20 14.07 -8.28
N ILE A 240 4.92 13.74 -8.53
CA ILE A 240 3.89 13.52 -7.49
C ILE A 240 3.23 12.14 -7.72
N PRO A 241 2.93 11.35 -6.68
CA PRO A 241 2.14 10.13 -6.84
C PRO A 241 0.70 10.47 -7.25
N ILE A 242 0.33 10.17 -8.49
CA ILE A 242 -1.00 10.44 -9.06
C ILE A 242 -1.89 9.21 -9.16
N ARG A 243 -1.34 8.01 -8.90
CA ARG A 243 -2.15 6.81 -8.67
C ARG A 243 -1.44 5.84 -7.75
N PHE A 244 -2.21 5.24 -6.87
CA PHE A 244 -1.80 4.09 -6.06
C PHE A 244 -2.83 2.98 -6.24
N ALA A 245 -2.36 1.74 -6.30
CA ALA A 245 -3.23 0.58 -6.19
C ALA A 245 -2.49 -0.57 -5.50
N SER A 246 -3.19 -1.30 -4.63
CA SER A 246 -2.65 -2.48 -3.97
C SER A 246 -3.58 -3.68 -4.13
N TRP A 247 -2.97 -4.85 -4.17
CA TRP A 247 -3.63 -6.13 -4.30
C TRP A 247 -3.11 -7.09 -3.23
N SER A 248 -4.01 -7.81 -2.58
CA SER A 248 -3.69 -8.96 -1.75
C SER A 248 -3.45 -10.21 -2.61
N TRP A 249 -2.95 -11.28 -2.00
CA TRP A 249 -2.66 -12.54 -2.68
C TRP A 249 -3.92 -13.15 -3.29
N PRO A 250 -3.79 -13.96 -4.36
CA PRO A 250 -4.87 -14.77 -4.87
C PRO A 250 -5.53 -15.61 -3.76
N THR A 251 -6.84 -15.77 -3.81
CA THR A 251 -7.59 -16.65 -2.89
C THR A 251 -7.56 -18.13 -3.32
N GLU A 252 -7.17 -18.38 -4.57
CA GLU A 252 -7.05 -19.70 -5.19
C GLU A 252 -5.66 -19.83 -5.81
N GLU A 253 -5.11 -21.04 -5.80
CA GLU A 253 -3.81 -21.33 -6.40
C GLU A 253 -3.81 -20.98 -7.90
N GLY A 254 -2.82 -20.22 -8.36
CA GLY A 254 -2.76 -19.71 -9.74
C GLY A 254 -3.80 -18.62 -10.07
N GLY A 255 -4.61 -18.18 -9.10
CA GLY A 255 -5.60 -17.13 -9.28
C GLY A 255 -5.00 -15.74 -9.48
N LYS A 256 -5.86 -14.74 -9.71
CA LYS A 256 -5.44 -13.34 -9.85
C LYS A 256 -5.33 -12.66 -8.48
N PRO A 257 -4.36 -11.75 -8.29
CA PRO A 257 -4.32 -10.90 -7.10
C PRO A 257 -5.63 -10.13 -6.90
N VAL A 258 -6.04 -10.00 -5.64
CA VAL A 258 -7.32 -9.40 -5.27
C VAL A 258 -7.14 -7.90 -5.01
N LEU A 259 -7.84 -7.04 -5.76
CA LEU A 259 -7.76 -5.60 -5.57
C LEU A 259 -8.30 -5.22 -4.18
N GLU A 260 -7.47 -4.53 -3.41
CA GLU A 260 -7.78 -4.02 -2.07
C GLU A 260 -8.14 -2.54 -2.11
N GLU A 261 -7.41 -1.76 -2.90
CA GLU A 261 -7.62 -0.31 -2.99
C GLU A 261 -7.00 0.23 -4.27
N GLU A 262 -7.62 1.27 -4.83
CA GLU A 262 -7.06 2.13 -5.86
C GLU A 262 -7.50 3.58 -5.65
N TYR A 263 -6.55 4.50 -5.73
CA TYR A 263 -6.79 5.95 -5.73
C TYR A 263 -6.11 6.53 -6.95
N THR A 264 -6.82 7.34 -7.73
CA THR A 264 -6.30 8.02 -8.91
C THR A 264 -6.67 9.49 -8.86
N TYR A 265 -5.70 10.36 -9.09
CA TYR A 265 -5.85 11.79 -9.03
C TYR A 265 -5.70 12.35 -10.44
N THR A 266 -6.72 13.07 -10.92
CA THR A 266 -6.74 13.72 -12.23
C THR A 266 -7.14 15.19 -12.09
N ASN A 267 -7.05 15.96 -13.18
CA ASN A 267 -7.43 17.38 -13.21
C ASN A 267 -6.72 18.21 -12.12
N LEU A 268 -5.42 17.97 -11.93
CA LEU A 268 -4.63 18.60 -10.89
C LEU A 268 -4.46 20.09 -11.13
N LYS A 269 -4.71 20.90 -10.10
CA LYS A 269 -4.37 22.32 -10.04
C LYS A 269 -3.63 22.59 -8.74
N LEU A 270 -2.36 22.95 -8.83
CA LEU A 270 -1.51 23.24 -7.69
C LEU A 270 -1.58 24.72 -7.34
N ASN A 271 -1.57 25.03 -6.04
CA ASN A 271 -1.53 26.38 -5.47
C ASN A 271 -2.59 27.35 -6.05
N PRO A 272 -3.89 26.99 -6.08
CA PRO A 272 -4.94 27.81 -6.71
C PRO A 272 -5.30 29.10 -5.95
N GLY A 273 -4.82 29.30 -4.73
CA GLY A 273 -5.11 30.45 -3.87
C GLY A 273 -6.37 30.28 -3.02
N PHE A 274 -6.53 29.14 -2.34
CA PHE A 274 -7.72 28.90 -1.51
C PHE A 274 -7.79 29.82 -0.30
N THR A 275 -9.01 30.01 0.17
CA THR A 275 -9.34 30.69 1.43
C THR A 275 -9.97 29.71 2.41
N ASP A 276 -10.20 30.14 3.66
CA ASP A 276 -10.89 29.28 4.63
C ASP A 276 -12.31 28.89 4.20
N ALA A 277 -12.97 29.74 3.40
CA ALA A 277 -14.29 29.46 2.85
C ALA A 277 -14.32 28.23 1.92
N ASP A 278 -13.18 27.89 1.30
CA ASP A 278 -13.07 26.70 0.44
C ASP A 278 -13.13 25.38 1.22
N PHE A 279 -13.00 25.43 2.55
CA PHE A 279 -12.93 24.29 3.45
C PHE A 279 -14.05 24.29 4.50
N THR A 280 -15.11 25.05 4.27
CA THR A 280 -16.27 25.12 5.15
C THR A 280 -17.53 24.59 4.46
N ILE A 281 -18.38 23.95 5.24
CA ILE A 281 -19.73 23.56 4.84
C ILE A 281 -20.66 24.37 5.74
N GLU A 282 -21.44 25.26 5.14
CA GLU A 282 -22.53 25.97 5.82
C GLU A 282 -23.69 25.02 6.17
#